data_AF-A0A7K1RMW9-F1
#
_entry.id   AF-A0A7K1RMW9-F1
#
_cell.length_a   1.000
_cell.length_b   1.000
_cell.length_c   1.000
_cell.angle_alpha   90.00
_cell.angle_beta   90.00
_cell.angle_gamma   90.00
#
_symmetry.space_group_name_H-M   'P 1'
#
loop_
_entity.id
_entity.type
_entity.pdbx_description
1 polymer ?
#
loop_
_entity_poly.entity_id
_entity_poly.type
_entity_poly.pdbx_seq_one_letter_code
_entity_poly.pdbx_strand_id
1 'polypeptide(L)'
;MERLRRELPQTALFVFFNKVYKILDKQFDRPSLLVARSGSVGANIVYRKEVKNVLGYFPGDAFLGVMNVRAHPGELFSDATKFEGAAVGHLDLSSHFSSFYPDDHIPTSGFALALWLSEYLPEKTILLEGFSARRSEKWKVFHLHDWTFEQVVLRLFIHSGKLVAPGAAEKNAYAALLQRFPDLSEGAVALSAADVLASRLEGANKEIDKLISVTKILRWFYQLSKKLKPKTRKQRLNAKKAKS
;
A
#
# COMPACT_ATOMS: atom_id res chain seq x y z
N MET A 1 -14.52 9.50 -5.09
CA MET A 1 -14.22 9.47 -6.54
C MET A 1 -14.77 10.68 -7.30
N GLU A 2 -16.02 11.09 -7.11
CA GLU A 2 -16.60 12.24 -7.85
C GLU A 2 -15.84 13.56 -7.66
N ARG A 3 -15.26 13.81 -6.49
CA ARG A 3 -14.34 14.95 -6.25
C ARG A 3 -13.18 14.93 -7.25
N LEU A 4 -12.39 13.86 -7.27
CA LEU A 4 -11.25 13.71 -8.17
C LEU A 4 -11.64 13.78 -9.66
N ARG A 5 -12.80 13.24 -10.03
CA ARG A 5 -13.30 13.32 -11.42
C ARG A 5 -13.55 14.75 -11.87
N ARG A 6 -13.94 15.65 -10.95
CA ARG A 6 -14.16 17.08 -11.23
C ARG A 6 -12.86 17.89 -11.19
N GLU A 7 -11.96 17.56 -10.28
CA GLU A 7 -10.72 18.32 -10.05
C GLU A 7 -9.60 17.97 -11.05
N LEU A 8 -9.59 16.76 -11.61
CA LEU A 8 -8.51 16.29 -12.49
C LEU A 8 -8.86 16.39 -13.98
N PRO A 9 -7.89 16.75 -14.85
CA PRO A 9 -8.10 16.91 -16.28
C PRO A 9 -8.60 15.62 -16.91
N GLN A 10 -9.38 15.70 -18.00
CA GLN A 10 -10.02 14.52 -18.63
C GLN A 10 -9.03 13.41 -19.00
N THR A 11 -7.80 13.79 -19.35
CA THR A 11 -6.68 12.90 -19.70
C THR A 11 -5.99 12.20 -18.51
N ALA A 12 -6.39 12.51 -17.28
CA ALA A 12 -5.80 11.89 -16.09
C ALA A 12 -6.02 10.37 -16.07
N LEU A 13 -4.93 9.61 -15.88
CA LEU A 13 -4.97 8.17 -15.70
C LEU A 13 -5.25 7.81 -14.23
N PHE A 14 -6.34 7.10 -13.98
CA PHE A 14 -6.71 6.60 -12.67
C PHE A 14 -6.16 5.19 -12.46
N VAL A 15 -5.29 5.04 -11.47
CA VAL A 15 -4.67 3.76 -11.15
C VAL A 15 -5.37 3.13 -9.95
N PHE A 16 -6.00 1.99 -10.17
CA PHE A 16 -6.76 1.25 -9.16
C PHE A 16 -6.03 0.00 -8.71
N PHE A 17 -6.27 -0.47 -7.48
CA PHE A 17 -5.65 -1.69 -6.96
C PHE A 17 -6.71 -2.73 -6.58
N ASN A 18 -6.53 -3.98 -7.02
CA ASN A 18 -7.23 -5.24 -6.70
C ASN A 18 -8.73 -5.19 -6.29
N LYS A 19 -9.09 -4.48 -5.21
CA LYS A 19 -10.44 -4.44 -4.62
C LYS A 19 -11.16 -3.14 -4.95
N VAL A 20 -11.36 -2.88 -6.24
CA VAL A 20 -11.94 -1.63 -6.76
C VAL A 20 -13.38 -1.40 -6.27
N TYR A 21 -14.14 -2.48 -6.03
CA TYR A 21 -15.47 -2.47 -5.42
C TYR A 21 -15.53 -1.90 -4.00
N LYS A 22 -14.39 -1.60 -3.36
CA LYS A 22 -14.36 -0.91 -2.06
C LYS A 22 -14.38 0.61 -2.16
N ILE A 23 -14.13 1.14 -3.36
CA ILE A 23 -13.97 2.57 -3.63
C ILE A 23 -14.85 3.05 -4.79
N LEU A 24 -15.28 2.13 -5.64
CA LEU A 24 -16.22 2.35 -6.73
C LEU A 24 -17.57 1.73 -6.36
N ASP A 25 -18.60 2.57 -6.28
CA ASP A 25 -19.99 2.13 -6.11
C ASP A 25 -20.68 1.86 -7.45
N LYS A 26 -20.08 2.33 -8.56
CA LYS A 26 -20.56 2.20 -9.94
C LYS A 26 -19.38 2.04 -10.90
N GLN A 27 -19.69 1.73 -12.15
CA GLN A 27 -18.71 1.67 -13.23
C GLN A 27 -17.92 2.97 -13.38
N PHE A 28 -16.67 2.84 -13.82
CA PHE A 28 -15.71 3.91 -14.00
C PHE A 28 -15.32 4.03 -15.47
N ASP A 29 -15.55 5.20 -16.04
CA ASP A 29 -15.59 5.49 -17.48
C ASP A 29 -14.44 6.41 -17.94
N ARG A 30 -13.48 6.70 -17.07
CA ARG A 30 -12.31 7.55 -17.37
C ARG A 30 -11.04 6.71 -17.59
N PRO A 31 -10.00 7.27 -18.24
CA PRO A 31 -8.74 6.57 -18.46
C PRO A 31 -8.27 5.87 -17.19
N SER A 32 -8.18 4.55 -17.21
CA SER A 32 -7.93 3.77 -16.00
C SER A 32 -7.04 2.56 -16.24
N LEU A 33 -6.28 2.20 -15.22
CA LEU A 33 -5.41 1.04 -15.18
C LEU A 33 -5.66 0.26 -13.90
N LEU A 34 -5.83 -1.06 -13.99
CA LEU A 34 -5.94 -1.92 -12.83
C LEU A 34 -4.59 -2.53 -12.48
N VAL A 35 -4.14 -2.31 -11.26
CA VAL A 35 -2.92 -2.91 -10.73
C VAL A 35 -3.28 -4.16 -9.93
N ALA A 36 -2.81 -5.29 -10.43
CA ALA A 36 -2.96 -6.59 -9.81
C ALA A 36 -1.62 -7.06 -9.25
N ARG A 37 -1.38 -6.89 -7.95
CA ARG A 37 -0.14 -7.40 -7.34
C ARG A 37 -0.14 -8.93 -7.27
N SER A 38 0.96 -9.51 -7.72
CA SER A 38 1.32 -10.91 -7.60
C SER A 38 1.53 -11.33 -6.14
N GLY A 39 1.44 -12.63 -5.89
CA GLY A 39 1.89 -13.26 -4.66
C GLY A 39 2.56 -14.59 -4.99
N SER A 40 2.81 -15.44 -3.98
CA SER A 40 3.44 -16.76 -4.15
C SER A 40 2.71 -17.74 -5.10
N VAL A 41 1.48 -17.39 -5.51
CA VAL A 41 0.59 -18.21 -6.35
C VAL A 41 -0.05 -17.42 -7.49
N GLY A 42 0.45 -16.23 -7.82
CA GLY A 42 -0.20 -15.33 -8.80
C GLY A 42 -0.93 -14.15 -8.15
N ALA A 43 -1.54 -13.32 -9.00
CA ALA A 43 -2.36 -12.19 -8.60
C ALA A 43 -3.57 -12.65 -7.76
N ASN A 44 -3.88 -11.90 -6.71
CA ASN A 44 -4.93 -12.30 -5.77
C ASN A 44 -6.32 -12.37 -6.43
N ILE A 45 -6.63 -11.45 -7.36
CA ILE A 45 -7.91 -11.44 -8.08
C ILE A 45 -8.07 -12.68 -8.98
N VAL A 46 -6.99 -13.17 -9.58
CA VAL A 46 -6.98 -14.42 -10.36
C VAL A 46 -7.18 -15.62 -9.43
N TYR A 47 -6.38 -15.69 -8.36
CA TYR A 47 -6.45 -16.79 -7.39
C TYR A 47 -7.84 -16.93 -6.74
N ARG A 48 -8.51 -15.81 -6.48
CA ARG A 48 -9.85 -15.77 -5.88
C ARG A 48 -10.98 -15.88 -6.89
N LYS A 49 -10.69 -15.94 -8.19
CA LYS A 49 -11.68 -15.89 -9.28
C LYS A 49 -12.56 -14.63 -9.21
N GLU A 50 -11.95 -13.50 -8.83
CA GLU A 50 -12.61 -12.19 -8.74
C GLU A 50 -12.43 -11.35 -10.01
N VAL A 51 -11.71 -11.85 -11.04
CA VAL A 51 -11.36 -11.11 -12.27
C VAL A 51 -12.59 -10.52 -12.94
N LYS A 52 -13.57 -11.34 -13.35
CA LYS A 52 -14.82 -10.86 -13.96
C LYS A 52 -15.49 -9.73 -13.19
N ASN A 53 -15.61 -9.90 -11.87
CA ASN A 53 -16.28 -8.95 -10.99
C ASN A 53 -15.51 -7.62 -10.94
N VAL A 54 -14.18 -7.69 -10.82
CA VAL A 54 -13.33 -6.49 -10.76
C VAL A 54 -13.31 -5.77 -12.12
N LEU A 55 -13.20 -6.50 -13.22
CA LEU A 55 -13.18 -5.92 -14.57
C LEU A 55 -14.55 -5.32 -14.96
N GLY A 56 -15.66 -5.82 -14.41
CA GLY A 56 -16.99 -5.26 -14.63
C GLY A 56 -17.18 -3.81 -14.20
N TYR A 57 -16.25 -3.26 -13.41
CA TYR A 57 -16.23 -1.83 -13.03
C TYR A 57 -15.57 -0.93 -14.09
N PHE A 58 -14.95 -1.49 -15.11
CA PHE A 58 -14.19 -0.74 -16.12
C PHE A 58 -14.73 -1.02 -17.53
N PRO A 59 -15.92 -0.51 -17.87
CA PRO A 59 -16.49 -0.72 -19.20
C PRO A 59 -15.79 0.15 -20.26
N GLY A 60 -15.65 -0.39 -21.47
CA GLY A 60 -15.28 0.36 -22.67
C GLY A 60 -13.78 0.68 -22.80
N ASP A 61 -13.47 1.51 -23.80
CA ASP A 61 -12.10 1.72 -24.30
C ASP A 61 -11.23 2.61 -23.39
N ALA A 62 -11.84 3.25 -22.38
CA ALA A 62 -11.11 4.04 -21.40
C ALA A 62 -10.30 3.15 -20.43
N PHE A 63 -10.60 1.86 -20.35
CA PHE A 63 -9.83 0.91 -19.57
C PHE A 63 -8.60 0.43 -20.34
N LEU A 64 -7.42 0.84 -19.88
CA LEU A 64 -6.15 0.53 -20.54
C LEU A 64 -5.64 -0.88 -20.24
N GLY A 65 -6.29 -1.60 -19.32
CA GLY A 65 -5.97 -2.99 -19.00
C GLY A 65 -5.43 -3.19 -17.58
N VAL A 66 -4.76 -4.32 -17.39
CA VAL A 66 -4.24 -4.78 -16.11
C VAL A 66 -2.72 -4.72 -16.11
N MET A 67 -2.14 -4.02 -15.16
CA MET A 67 -0.72 -4.13 -14.83
C MET A 67 -0.56 -5.17 -13.72
N ASN A 68 -0.08 -6.37 -14.07
CA ASN A 68 0.28 -7.38 -13.09
C ASN A 68 1.71 -7.08 -12.56
N VAL A 69 1.80 -6.65 -11.30
CA VAL A 69 3.05 -6.20 -10.68
C VAL A 69 3.61 -7.26 -9.73
N ARG A 70 4.92 -7.47 -9.71
CA ARG A 70 5.62 -8.12 -8.60
C ARG A 70 6.60 -7.15 -7.95
N ALA A 71 6.68 -7.19 -6.63
CA ALA A 71 7.56 -6.33 -5.82
C ALA A 71 8.58 -7.15 -4.99
N HIS A 72 8.59 -8.48 -5.14
CA HIS A 72 9.52 -9.36 -4.45
C HIS A 72 9.83 -10.61 -5.29
N PRO A 73 11.06 -11.16 -5.26
CA PRO A 73 11.44 -12.32 -6.09
C PRO A 73 10.58 -13.57 -5.87
N GLY A 74 10.07 -13.77 -4.65
CA GLY A 74 9.15 -14.87 -4.31
C GLY A 74 7.72 -14.74 -4.85
N GLU A 75 7.40 -13.67 -5.58
CA GLU A 75 6.10 -13.45 -6.21
C GLU A 75 6.10 -13.91 -7.67
N LEU A 76 5.01 -14.56 -8.06
CA LEU A 76 4.84 -15.12 -9.40
C LEU A 76 3.76 -14.35 -10.14
N PHE A 77 4.04 -13.98 -11.39
CA PHE A 77 3.03 -13.43 -12.27
C PHE A 77 1.92 -14.44 -12.55
N SER A 78 0.71 -13.92 -12.78
CA SER A 78 -0.35 -14.68 -13.41
C SER A 78 -0.22 -14.57 -14.92
N ASP A 79 -0.53 -15.69 -15.57
CA ASP A 79 -0.65 -15.74 -17.02
C ASP A 79 -1.71 -14.73 -17.50
N ALA A 80 -1.40 -14.00 -18.58
CA ALA A 80 -2.28 -12.98 -19.15
C ALA A 80 -3.66 -13.55 -19.52
N THR A 81 -3.73 -14.80 -19.99
CA THR A 81 -4.98 -15.49 -20.33
C THR A 81 -5.94 -15.63 -19.15
N LYS A 82 -5.44 -15.52 -17.91
CA LYS A 82 -6.25 -15.61 -16.69
C LYS A 82 -6.96 -14.30 -16.34
N PHE A 83 -6.74 -13.23 -17.10
CA PHE A 83 -7.40 -11.93 -16.91
C PHE A 83 -8.59 -11.72 -17.86
N GLU A 84 -9.24 -12.80 -18.29
CA GLU A 84 -10.53 -12.78 -19.01
C GLU A 84 -10.53 -11.89 -20.27
N GLY A 85 -9.42 -11.90 -21.02
CA GLY A 85 -9.30 -11.16 -22.28
C GLY A 85 -8.91 -9.69 -22.15
N ALA A 86 -8.70 -9.18 -20.94
CA ALA A 86 -8.13 -7.84 -20.75
C ALA A 86 -6.69 -7.78 -21.30
N ALA A 87 -6.27 -6.61 -21.79
CA ALA A 87 -4.85 -6.35 -22.05
C ALA A 87 -4.06 -6.43 -20.74
N VAL A 88 -2.93 -7.14 -20.73
CA VAL A 88 -2.11 -7.34 -19.53
C VAL A 88 -0.66 -6.96 -19.79
N GLY A 89 -0.14 -6.07 -18.97
CA GLY A 89 1.30 -5.82 -18.85
C GLY A 89 1.86 -6.47 -17.58
N HIS A 90 3.11 -6.91 -17.63
CA HIS A 90 3.83 -7.41 -16.46
C HIS A 90 4.92 -6.42 -16.08
N LEU A 91 4.91 -5.98 -14.83
CA LEU A 91 5.91 -5.06 -14.28
C LEU A 91 6.64 -5.73 -13.12
N ASP A 92 7.95 -5.88 -13.29
CA ASP A 92 8.84 -6.45 -12.29
C ASP A 92 9.58 -5.36 -11.54
N LEU A 93 9.25 -5.21 -10.26
CA LEU A 93 9.91 -4.30 -9.32
C LEU A 93 10.67 -5.06 -8.22
N SER A 94 10.92 -6.36 -8.40
CA SER A 94 11.54 -7.19 -7.36
C SER A 94 12.96 -6.77 -6.98
N SER A 95 13.72 -6.18 -7.90
CA SER A 95 15.05 -5.61 -7.64
C SER A 95 15.03 -4.10 -7.40
N HIS A 96 13.93 -3.42 -7.73
CA HIS A 96 13.87 -1.96 -7.69
C HIS A 96 14.04 -1.39 -6.28
N PHE A 97 13.66 -2.15 -5.25
CA PHE A 97 13.70 -1.73 -3.85
C PHE A 97 14.87 -2.32 -3.05
N SER A 98 15.71 -3.16 -3.66
CA SER A 98 16.69 -3.98 -2.93
C SER A 98 17.83 -3.18 -2.29
N SER A 99 18.02 -1.91 -2.68
CA SER A 99 19.09 -1.07 -2.15
C SER A 99 18.72 -0.33 -0.86
N PHE A 100 17.43 -0.23 -0.52
CA PHE A 100 16.99 0.64 0.58
C PHE A 100 15.78 0.15 1.37
N TYR A 101 14.96 -0.75 0.82
CA TYR A 101 13.79 -1.25 1.54
C TYR A 101 14.17 -2.35 2.53
N PRO A 102 13.56 -2.45 3.73
CA PRO A 102 13.91 -3.46 4.72
C PRO A 102 13.83 -4.90 4.19
N ASP A 103 14.90 -5.68 4.38
CA ASP A 103 15.07 -7.03 3.81
C ASP A 103 14.05 -8.05 4.31
N ASP A 104 13.48 -7.86 5.50
CA ASP A 104 12.49 -8.74 6.12
C ASP A 104 11.04 -8.38 5.77
N HIS A 105 10.83 -7.34 4.98
CA HIS A 105 9.52 -6.87 4.55
C HIS A 105 9.40 -6.85 3.03
N ILE A 106 8.17 -6.77 2.53
CA ILE A 106 7.89 -6.59 1.10
C ILE A 106 7.14 -5.27 0.91
N PRO A 107 7.47 -4.45 -0.11
CA PRO A 107 6.71 -3.25 -0.43
C PRO A 107 5.21 -3.51 -0.68
N THR A 108 4.34 -2.58 -0.28
CA THR A 108 2.94 -2.56 -0.76
C THR A 108 2.90 -2.19 -2.24
N SER A 109 1.88 -2.64 -2.97
CA SER A 109 1.77 -2.31 -4.40
C SER A 109 1.56 -0.82 -4.66
N GLY A 110 0.89 -0.13 -3.73
CA GLY A 110 0.64 1.31 -3.84
C GLY A 110 1.94 2.10 -3.72
N PHE A 111 2.71 1.83 -2.67
CA PHE A 111 4.04 2.40 -2.48
C PHE A 111 4.94 2.10 -3.67
N ALA A 112 5.04 0.81 -4.05
CA ALA A 112 5.96 0.38 -5.08
C ALA A 112 5.70 1.08 -6.42
N LEU A 113 4.43 1.16 -6.81
CA LEU A 113 4.06 1.79 -8.07
C LEU A 113 4.19 3.32 -8.01
N ALA A 114 3.89 3.95 -6.88
CA ALA A 114 4.04 5.40 -6.72
C ALA A 114 5.49 5.85 -6.95
N LEU A 115 6.44 5.17 -6.31
CA LEU A 115 7.87 5.45 -6.47
C LEU A 115 8.32 5.20 -7.91
N TRP A 116 8.03 4.01 -8.44
CA TRP A 116 8.39 3.67 -9.81
C TRP A 116 7.83 4.68 -10.83
N LEU A 117 6.56 5.09 -10.71
CA LEU A 117 5.98 6.10 -11.59
C LEU A 117 6.69 7.45 -11.46
N SER A 118 7.01 7.89 -10.24
CA SER A 118 7.68 9.18 -10.04
C SER A 118 9.11 9.22 -10.58
N GLU A 119 9.79 8.07 -10.62
CA GLU A 119 11.16 7.97 -11.11
C GLU A 119 11.22 7.79 -12.64
N TYR A 120 10.30 7.02 -13.21
CA TYR A 120 10.27 6.73 -14.65
C TYR A 120 9.43 7.72 -15.47
N LEU A 121 8.56 8.49 -14.82
CA LEU A 121 7.74 9.54 -15.44
C LEU A 121 7.92 10.88 -14.70
N PRO A 122 9.16 11.43 -14.63
CA PRO A 122 9.44 12.63 -13.84
C PRO A 122 8.67 13.87 -14.31
N GLU A 123 8.27 13.91 -15.59
CA GLU A 123 7.48 14.98 -16.18
C GLU A 123 5.97 14.89 -15.88
N LYS A 124 5.52 13.83 -15.18
CA LYS A 124 4.11 13.60 -14.86
C LYS A 124 3.86 13.84 -13.37
N THR A 125 2.77 14.55 -13.08
CA THR A 125 2.29 14.70 -11.71
C THR A 125 1.67 13.39 -11.24
N ILE A 126 2.29 12.74 -10.25
CA ILE A 126 1.74 11.55 -9.61
C ILE A 126 0.99 11.97 -8.34
N LEU A 127 -0.34 11.85 -8.38
CA LEU A 127 -1.22 12.19 -7.27
C LEU A 127 -1.59 10.95 -6.46
N LEU A 128 -1.34 11.00 -5.14
CA LEU A 128 -1.70 9.96 -4.19
C LEU A 128 -3.01 10.29 -3.48
N GLU A 129 -4.05 9.52 -3.76
CA GLU A 129 -5.32 9.54 -3.01
C GLU A 129 -5.48 8.25 -2.20
N GLY A 130 -5.86 8.36 -0.92
CA GLY A 130 -6.12 7.21 -0.06
C GLY A 130 -4.87 6.63 0.65
N PHE A 131 -3.72 7.31 0.54
CA PHE A 131 -2.45 6.93 1.15
C PHE A 131 -2.23 7.52 2.56
N SER A 132 -3.30 8.02 3.21
CA SER A 132 -3.25 8.89 4.40
C SER A 132 -2.64 8.31 5.69
N ALA A 133 -2.14 7.07 5.71
CA ALA A 133 -1.65 6.35 6.89
C ALA A 133 -2.64 6.23 8.07
N ARG A 134 -3.84 6.83 8.00
CA ARG A 134 -4.82 6.84 9.08
C ARG A 134 -5.46 5.46 9.20
N ARG A 135 -5.27 4.86 10.38
CA ARG A 135 -5.85 3.56 10.76
C ARG A 135 -7.37 3.66 10.76
N SER A 136 -8.02 3.24 9.69
CA SER A 136 -9.46 2.99 9.72
C SER A 136 -9.70 1.56 10.21
N GLU A 137 -10.70 1.36 11.06
CA GLU A 137 -11.12 0.03 11.57
C GLU A 137 -11.38 -0.99 10.44
N LYS A 138 -11.60 -0.53 9.20
CA LYS A 138 -11.86 -1.36 8.02
C LYS A 138 -10.60 -2.01 7.40
N TRP A 139 -9.38 -1.60 7.76
CA TRP A 139 -8.15 -2.05 7.09
C TRP A 139 -7.26 -2.92 7.99
N LYS A 140 -7.05 -4.17 7.56
CA LYS A 140 -6.10 -5.09 8.21
C LYS A 140 -4.68 -4.68 7.83
N VAL A 141 -3.90 -4.28 8.83
CA VAL A 141 -2.43 -4.15 8.68
C VAL A 141 -1.86 -5.55 8.58
N PHE A 142 -1.13 -5.82 7.50
CA PHE A 142 -0.35 -7.04 7.37
C PHE A 142 1.08 -6.73 7.83
N HIS A 143 1.59 -7.49 8.80
CA HIS A 143 2.99 -7.44 9.26
C HIS A 143 4.03 -7.83 8.18
N LEU A 144 3.60 -7.99 6.93
CA LEU A 144 4.48 -8.27 5.80
C LEU A 144 5.10 -6.99 5.21
N HIS A 145 4.55 -5.83 5.54
CA HIS A 145 4.96 -4.53 5.00
C HIS A 145 5.41 -3.62 6.14
N ASP A 146 6.47 -2.83 5.91
CA ASP A 146 6.86 -1.78 6.83
C ASP A 146 6.13 -0.49 6.47
N TRP A 147 4.91 -0.35 6.97
CA TRP A 147 4.07 0.81 6.70
C TRP A 147 4.69 2.11 7.20
N THR A 148 5.48 2.06 8.28
CA THR A 148 6.13 3.27 8.82
C THR A 148 7.19 3.73 7.84
N PHE A 149 8.07 2.82 7.41
CA PHE A 149 9.10 3.09 6.41
C PHE A 149 8.50 3.63 5.10
N GLU A 150 7.47 2.97 4.57
CA GLU A 150 6.79 3.43 3.35
C GLU A 150 6.26 4.85 3.50
N GLN A 151 5.65 5.19 4.63
CA GLN A 151 5.12 6.53 4.87
C GLN A 151 6.21 7.59 5.00
N VAL A 152 7.35 7.26 5.62
CA VAL A 152 8.52 8.16 5.67
C VAL A 152 9.01 8.45 4.25
N VAL A 153 9.21 7.42 3.43
CA VAL A 153 9.70 7.58 2.06
C VAL A 153 8.69 8.34 1.19
N LEU A 154 7.40 8.04 1.27
CA LEU A 154 6.36 8.80 0.55
C LEU A 154 6.37 10.28 0.93
N ARG A 155 6.56 10.61 2.22
CA ARG A 155 6.69 12.01 2.66
C ARG A 155 7.94 12.69 2.12
N LEU A 156 9.08 11.99 2.02
CA LEU A 156 10.29 12.54 1.39
C LEU A 156 10.06 12.85 -0.09
N PHE A 157 9.36 11.99 -0.82
CA PHE A 157 8.99 12.23 -2.22
C PHE A 157 7.99 13.39 -2.36
N ILE A 158 7.06 13.55 -1.42
CA ILE A 158 6.14 14.70 -1.38
C ILE A 158 6.90 16.00 -1.12
N HIS A 159 7.80 16.02 -0.12
CA HIS A 159 8.59 17.21 0.21
C HIS A 159 9.56 17.61 -0.91
N SER A 160 10.08 16.65 -1.68
CA SER A 160 10.92 16.92 -2.86
C SER A 160 10.11 17.27 -4.12
N GLY A 161 8.77 17.34 -4.03
CA GLY A 161 7.90 17.70 -5.15
C GLY A 161 7.70 16.60 -6.19
N LYS A 162 8.25 15.39 -5.97
CA LYS A 162 8.12 14.24 -6.89
C LYS A 162 6.74 13.57 -6.82
N LEU A 163 6.05 13.70 -5.68
CA LEU A 163 4.69 13.19 -5.47
C LEU A 163 3.79 14.30 -4.94
N VAL A 164 2.51 14.25 -5.29
CA VAL A 164 1.49 15.15 -4.75
C VAL A 164 0.49 14.34 -3.95
N ALA A 165 0.22 14.73 -2.72
CA ALA A 165 -0.80 14.08 -1.88
C ALA A 165 -1.70 15.15 -1.25
N PRO A 166 -2.90 15.39 -1.82
CA PRO A 166 -3.84 16.36 -1.29
C PRO A 166 -4.16 16.09 0.18
N GLY A 167 -3.92 17.07 1.05
CA GLY A 167 -4.13 16.95 2.49
C GLY A 167 -3.02 16.22 3.27
N ALA A 168 -1.98 15.67 2.62
CA ALA A 168 -0.81 15.13 3.31
C ALA A 168 0.16 16.23 3.78
N ALA A 169 0.11 17.39 3.13
CA ALA A 169 0.66 18.65 3.62
C ALA A 169 -0.25 19.20 4.74
N GLU A 170 -0.40 18.44 5.83
CA GLU A 170 -0.74 19.09 7.09
C GLU A 170 0.35 20.14 7.34
N LYS A 171 -0.05 21.36 7.71
CA LYS A 171 0.90 22.41 8.10
C LYS A 171 1.87 21.77 9.11
N ASN A 172 3.18 21.81 8.80
CA ASN A 172 4.17 21.30 9.73
C ASN A 172 3.94 22.00 11.07
N ALA A 173 3.44 21.25 12.06
CA ALA A 173 3.07 21.80 13.37
C ALA A 173 4.28 22.40 14.09
N TYR A 174 5.48 22.03 13.64
CA TYR A 174 6.76 22.51 14.14
C TYR A 174 7.36 23.64 13.30
N ALA A 175 6.72 24.09 12.20
CA ALA A 175 7.24 25.17 11.37
C ALA A 175 7.42 26.48 12.17
N ALA A 176 6.53 26.75 13.11
CA ALA A 176 6.64 27.91 14.02
C ALA A 176 7.83 27.79 14.98
N LEU A 177 8.35 26.58 15.25
CA LEU A 177 9.52 26.40 16.10
C LEU A 177 10.79 26.94 15.45
N LEU A 178 10.90 26.87 14.12
CA LEU A 178 12.05 27.43 13.40
C LEU A 178 12.08 28.96 13.49
N GLN A 179 10.91 29.61 13.56
CA GLN A 179 10.84 31.04 13.84
C GLN A 179 11.16 31.37 15.30
N ARG A 180 10.81 30.49 16.23
CA ARG A 180 11.04 30.68 17.66
C ARG A 180 12.48 30.41 18.08
N PHE A 181 13.15 29.47 17.42
CA PHE A 181 14.53 29.06 17.67
C PHE A 181 15.36 29.18 16.38
N PRO A 182 15.65 30.41 15.92
CA PRO A 182 16.31 30.65 14.64
C PRO A 182 17.74 30.12 14.58
N ASP A 183 18.38 29.90 15.74
CA ASP A 183 19.74 29.37 15.84
C ASP A 183 19.81 27.84 15.64
N LEU A 184 18.67 27.15 15.59
CA LEU A 184 18.59 25.70 15.41
C LEU A 184 18.28 25.34 13.95
N SER A 185 18.93 24.27 13.46
CA SER A 185 18.63 23.73 12.12
C SER A 185 17.30 22.97 12.10
N GLU A 186 16.71 22.82 10.91
CA GLU A 186 15.53 21.97 10.70
C GLU A 186 15.77 20.54 11.19
N GLY A 187 16.97 20.01 10.98
CA GLY A 187 17.37 18.69 11.44
C GLY A 187 17.37 18.58 12.97
N ALA A 188 17.83 19.61 13.69
CA ALA A 188 17.83 19.62 15.16
C ALA A 188 16.39 19.61 15.73
N VAL A 189 15.49 20.40 15.13
CA VAL A 189 14.06 20.41 15.51
C VAL A 189 13.41 19.06 15.19
N ALA A 190 13.69 18.48 14.02
CA ALA A 190 13.16 17.19 13.62
C ALA A 190 13.63 16.03 14.53
N LEU A 191 14.92 15.99 14.87
CA LEU A 191 15.48 14.99 15.78
C LEU A 191 14.89 15.12 17.18
N SER A 192 14.77 16.35 17.70
CA SER A 192 14.14 16.59 19.00
C SER A 192 12.66 16.14 19.01
N ALA A 193 11.93 16.38 17.92
CA ALA A 193 10.56 15.87 17.77
C ALA A 193 10.54 14.33 17.73
N ALA A 194 11.48 13.70 17.02
CA ALA A 194 11.62 12.25 16.95
C ALA A 194 11.91 11.63 18.33
N ASP A 195 12.79 12.22 19.14
CA ASP A 195 13.13 11.75 20.49
C ASP A 195 11.91 11.78 21.43
N VAL A 196 11.13 12.87 21.38
CA VAL A 196 9.89 13.00 22.15
C VAL A 196 8.85 11.97 21.69
N LEU A 197 8.71 11.75 20.38
CA LEU A 197 7.80 10.74 19.84
C LEU A 197 8.23 9.32 20.22
N ALA A 198 9.53 9.00 20.16
CA ALA A 198 10.08 7.71 20.57
C ALA A 198 9.81 7.45 22.06
N SER A 199 10.04 8.45 22.91
CA SER A 199 9.76 8.36 24.35
C SER A 199 8.27 8.14 24.63
N ARG A 200 7.38 8.81 23.90
CA ARG A 200 5.92 8.59 24.00
C ARG A 200 5.50 7.20 23.53
N LEU A 201 6.09 6.71 22.44
CA LEU A 201 5.82 5.38 21.91
C LEU A 201 6.27 4.31 22.92
N GLU A 202 7.41 4.50 23.56
CA GLU A 202 7.88 3.61 24.63
C GLU A 202 6.91 3.59 25.82
N GLY A 203 6.41 4.76 26.23
CA GLY A 203 5.34 4.84 27.24
C GLY A 203 4.07 4.09 26.82
N ALA A 204 3.67 4.20 25.55
CA ALA A 204 2.53 3.47 25.02
C ALA A 204 2.77 1.95 24.95
N ASN A 205 3.99 1.51 24.59
CA ASN A 205 4.36 0.10 24.57
C ASN A 205 4.24 -0.53 25.96
N LYS A 206 4.64 0.16 27.02
CA LYS A 206 4.46 -0.31 28.41
C LYS A 206 3.00 -0.53 28.77
N GLU A 207 2.11 0.39 28.39
CA GLU A 207 0.67 0.23 28.61
C GLU A 207 0.06 -0.88 27.75
N ILE A 208 0.55 -1.04 26.51
CA ILE A 208 0.20 -2.18 25.66
C ILE A 208 0.63 -3.48 26.33
N ASP A 209 1.84 -3.60 26.86
CA ASP A 209 2.32 -4.81 27.54
C ASP A 209 1.49 -5.14 28.77
N LYS A 210 1.07 -4.12 29.53
CA LYS A 210 0.12 -4.28 30.63
C LYS A 210 -1.22 -4.83 30.15
N LEU A 211 -1.78 -4.26 29.07
CA LEU A 211 -3.00 -4.77 28.44
C LEU A 211 -2.81 -6.21 27.93
N ILE A 212 -1.64 -6.52 27.37
CA ILE A 212 -1.27 -7.88 26.95
C ILE A 212 -1.29 -8.84 28.12
N SER A 213 -0.68 -8.46 29.23
CA SER A 213 -0.63 -9.25 30.45
C SER A 213 -2.04 -9.54 30.98
N VAL A 214 -2.88 -8.50 31.11
CA VAL A 214 -4.25 -8.63 31.64
C VAL A 214 -5.16 -9.45 30.72
N THR A 215 -4.94 -9.41 29.41
CA THR A 215 -5.78 -10.13 28.43
C THR A 215 -5.26 -11.52 28.04
N LYS A 216 -4.21 -12.04 28.71
CA LYS A 216 -3.59 -13.34 28.39
C LYS A 216 -4.59 -14.49 28.26
N ILE A 217 -5.52 -14.62 29.22
CA ILE A 217 -6.49 -15.72 29.26
C ILE A 217 -7.45 -15.66 28.07
N LEU A 218 -8.03 -14.48 27.80
CA LEU A 218 -8.91 -14.26 26.65
C LEU A 218 -8.22 -14.58 25.32
N ARG A 219 -6.94 -14.22 25.18
CA ARG A 219 -6.15 -14.54 23.97
C ARG A 219 -5.88 -16.03 23.84
N TRP A 220 -5.62 -16.72 24.95
CA TRP A 220 -5.40 -18.16 24.95
C TRP A 220 -6.63 -18.89 24.38
N PHE A 221 -7.83 -18.56 24.89
CA PHE A 221 -9.10 -19.07 24.34
C PHE A 221 -9.27 -18.73 22.85
N TYR A 222 -8.95 -17.48 22.47
CA TYR A 222 -9.02 -17.06 21.07
C TYR A 222 -8.04 -17.84 20.17
N GLN A 223 -6.81 -18.10 20.61
CA GLN A 223 -5.81 -18.84 19.84
C GLN A 223 -6.17 -20.33 19.69
N LEU A 224 -6.72 -20.95 20.73
CA LEU A 224 -7.28 -22.31 20.66
C LEU A 224 -8.38 -22.39 19.61
N SER A 225 -9.33 -21.45 19.62
CA SER A 225 -10.39 -21.39 18.61
C SER A 225 -9.84 -21.23 17.18
N LYS A 226 -8.71 -20.52 17.02
CA LYS A 226 -8.04 -20.34 15.72
C LYS A 226 -7.31 -21.60 15.25
N LYS A 227 -6.68 -22.37 16.15
CA LYS A 227 -6.00 -23.64 15.81
C LYS A 227 -6.99 -24.69 15.30
N LEU A 228 -8.24 -24.63 15.77
CA LEU A 228 -9.33 -25.48 15.30
C LEU A 228 -9.90 -25.07 13.94
N LYS A 229 -9.55 -23.89 13.40
CA LYS A 229 -10.04 -23.47 12.08
C LYS A 229 -9.32 -24.24 10.95
N PRO A 230 -10.06 -24.75 9.96
CA PRO A 230 -9.47 -25.49 8.84
C PRO A 230 -8.47 -24.65 8.05
N LYS A 231 -7.33 -25.26 7.66
CA LYS A 231 -6.28 -24.62 6.86
C LYS A 231 -6.86 -24.06 5.55
N THR A 232 -6.53 -22.81 5.24
CA THR A 232 -6.99 -22.13 4.03
C THR A 232 -6.39 -22.76 2.77
N ARG A 233 -7.10 -22.63 1.64
CA ARG A 233 -6.65 -23.15 0.33
C ARG A 233 -5.23 -22.66 -0.05
N LYS A 234 -4.87 -21.42 0.30
CA LYS A 234 -3.54 -20.84 0.03
C LYS A 234 -2.44 -21.51 0.85
N GLN A 235 -2.70 -21.79 2.12
CA GLN A 235 -1.76 -22.51 3.00
C GLN A 235 -1.51 -23.94 2.51
N ARG A 236 -2.55 -24.64 2.00
CA ARG A 236 -2.41 -25.98 1.44
C ARG A 236 -1.52 -26.00 0.19
N LEU A 237 -1.67 -25.00 -0.70
CA LEU A 237 -0.87 -24.89 -1.91
C LEU A 237 0.59 -24.55 -1.63
N ASN A 238 0.85 -23.61 -0.71
CA ASN A 238 2.22 -23.28 -0.29
C ASN A 238 2.90 -24.49 0.40
N ALA A 239 2.17 -25.26 1.21
CA ALA A 239 2.71 -26.46 1.85
C ALA A 239 3.02 -27.61 0.86
N LYS A 240 2.29 -27.71 -0.26
CA LYS A 240 2.63 -28.65 -1.34
C LYS A 240 3.88 -28.22 -2.09
N LYS A 241 4.05 -26.92 -2.36
CA LYS A 241 5.27 -26.37 -2.99
C LYS A 241 6.52 -26.54 -2.14
N ALA A 242 6.43 -26.43 -0.82
CA ALA A 242 7.58 -26.59 0.09
C ALA A 242 8.02 -28.06 0.28
N LYS A 243 7.29 -29.02 -0.28
CA LYS A 243 7.59 -30.47 -0.24
C LYS A 243 8.03 -31.03 -1.59
N SER A 244 8.07 -30.19 -2.62
CA SER A 244 8.52 -30.49 -3.98
C SER A 244 9.84 -29.78 -4.23
#